data_AF-A0A0D1M2M5-F1
#
_entry.id   AF-A0A0D1M2M5-F1
#
_cell.length_a   1.000
_cell.length_b   1.000
_cell.length_c   1.000
_cell.angle_alpha   90.00
_cell.angle_beta   90.00
_cell.angle_gamma   90.00
#
_symmetry.space_group_name_H-M   'P 1'
#
loop_
_entity.id
_entity.type
_entity.pdbx_description
1 polymer ?
#
loop_
_entity_poly.entity_id
_entity_poly.type
_entity_poly.pdbx_seq_one_letter_code
_entity_poly.pdbx_strand_id
1 'polypeptide(L)'
;MNLHPAVDDHAIDLQWSDDGTGNHDYNLVTVYGGDASSNDKYPVLTMYLFTLHNGKPEVLVTQQNQGNPEGYLYFKPTDYQALASGFTSIVNHN
;
A
#
# COMPACT_ATOMS: atom_id res chain seq x y z
N MET A 1 0.76 2.87 -18.14
CA MET A 1 1.82 2.61 -17.15
C MET A 1 1.33 1.44 -16.33
N ASN A 2 2.01 0.29 -16.40
CA ASN A 2 1.68 -0.84 -15.53
C ASN A 2 2.60 -0.75 -14.32
N LEU A 3 2.03 -0.81 -13.12
CA LEU A 3 2.81 -0.86 -11.88
C LEU A 3 3.38 -2.28 -11.75
N HIS A 4 4.66 -2.41 -11.37
CA HIS A 4 5.26 -3.69 -10.97
C HIS A 4 5.54 -3.66 -9.47
N PRO A 5 4.52 -3.89 -8.62
CA PRO A 5 4.67 -3.82 -7.18
C PRO A 5 5.33 -5.09 -6.63
N ALA A 6 6.04 -4.93 -5.52
CA ALA A 6 6.56 -6.05 -4.73
C ALA A 6 6.36 -5.81 -3.23
N VAL A 7 6.14 -6.89 -2.48
CA VAL A 7 6.09 -6.90 -1.01
C VAL A 7 7.09 -7.95 -0.53
N ASP A 8 7.92 -7.60 0.45
CA ASP A 8 8.98 -8.47 0.98
C ASP A 8 9.86 -9.10 -0.12
N ASP A 9 10.25 -8.29 -1.12
CA ASP A 9 11.04 -8.69 -2.31
C ASP A 9 10.36 -9.68 -3.28
N HIS A 10 9.06 -9.94 -3.13
CA HIS A 10 8.29 -10.77 -4.05
C HIS A 10 7.35 -9.90 -4.87
N ALA A 11 7.40 -10.04 -6.20
CA ALA A 11 6.42 -9.40 -7.08
C ALA A 11 5.01 -9.88 -6.73
N ILE A 12 4.06 -8.94 -6.68
CA ILE A 12 2.66 -9.23 -6.33
C ILE A 12 1.73 -8.89 -7.49
N ASP A 13 0.63 -9.60 -7.57
CA ASP A 13 -0.52 -9.20 -8.39
C ASP A 13 -1.41 -8.21 -7.60
N LEU A 14 -1.40 -6.95 -8.03
CA LEU A 14 -2.15 -5.86 -7.42
C LEU A 14 -3.12 -5.26 -8.45
N GLN A 15 -4.41 -5.30 -8.14
CA GLN A 15 -5.44 -4.80 -9.02
C GLN A 15 -6.44 -3.92 -8.26
N TRP A 16 -6.88 -2.83 -8.89
CA TRP A 16 -7.95 -2.00 -8.34
C TRP A 16 -9.26 -2.79 -8.23
N SER A 17 -9.94 -2.67 -7.10
CA SER A 17 -11.24 -3.27 -6.82
C SER A 17 -12.16 -2.26 -6.15
N ASP A 18 -13.32 -2.02 -6.76
CA ASP A 18 -14.29 -1.02 -6.26
C ASP A 18 -15.06 -1.50 -5.01
N ASP A 19 -15.19 -2.82 -4.82
CA ASP A 19 -15.89 -3.43 -3.70
C ASP A 19 -14.99 -4.26 -2.77
N GLY A 20 -13.68 -4.26 -3.03
CA GLY A 20 -12.68 -5.02 -2.29
C GLY A 20 -12.63 -6.52 -2.62
N THR A 21 -13.49 -7.01 -3.50
CA THR A 21 -13.48 -8.41 -3.96
C THR A 21 -12.58 -8.59 -5.18
N GLY A 22 -12.10 -9.82 -5.41
CA GLY A 22 -11.18 -10.14 -6.49
C GLY A 22 -10.28 -11.33 -6.16
N ASN A 23 -9.57 -11.84 -7.18
CA ASN A 23 -8.69 -13.02 -7.07
C ASN A 23 -7.22 -12.65 -7.35
N HIS A 24 -6.81 -11.45 -6.97
CA HIS A 24 -5.43 -10.98 -7.02
C HIS A 24 -4.79 -11.14 -5.64
N ASP A 25 -3.46 -11.12 -5.55
CA ASP A 25 -2.77 -11.19 -4.26
C ASP A 25 -3.25 -10.05 -3.35
N TYR A 26 -3.39 -8.86 -3.92
CA TYR A 26 -3.90 -7.66 -3.24
C TYR A 26 -4.98 -6.96 -4.08
N ASN A 27 -6.18 -6.85 -3.51
CA ASN A 27 -7.25 -6.01 -4.07
C ASN A 27 -7.09 -4.57 -3.55
N LEU A 28 -6.67 -3.65 -4.40
CA LEU A 28 -6.46 -2.24 -4.07
C LEU A 28 -7.78 -1.47 -4.05
N VAL A 29 -8.14 -0.89 -2.90
CA VAL A 29 -9.41 -0.16 -2.75
C VAL A 29 -9.24 1.35 -2.70
N THR A 30 -8.07 1.84 -2.25
CA THR A 30 -7.73 3.27 -2.33
C THR A 30 -6.23 3.52 -2.18
N VAL A 31 -5.78 4.68 -2.64
CA VAL A 31 -4.40 5.15 -2.59
C VAL A 31 -4.35 6.50 -1.92
N TYR A 32 -3.41 6.68 -0.99
CA TYR A 32 -3.09 7.98 -0.43
C TYR A 32 -1.62 8.30 -0.67
N GLY A 33 -1.33 9.48 -1.20
CA GLY A 33 0.02 10.00 -1.39
C GLY A 33 0.18 11.34 -0.70
N GLY A 34 1.29 11.52 0.02
CA GLY A 34 1.55 12.76 0.73
C GLY A 34 2.94 12.80 1.35
N ASP A 35 3.29 13.95 1.92
CA ASP A 35 4.45 14.05 2.79
C ASP A 35 4.11 13.40 4.14
N ALA A 36 4.81 12.32 4.50
CA ALA A 36 4.66 11.70 5.82
C ALA A 36 5.80 12.08 6.79
N SER A 37 6.69 12.97 6.37
CA SER A 37 7.78 13.45 7.22
C SER A 37 7.28 14.58 8.12
N SER A 38 7.64 14.51 9.41
CA SER A 38 7.45 15.62 10.36
C SER A 38 8.47 16.76 10.16
N ASN A 39 9.33 16.64 9.15
CA ASN A 39 10.39 17.58 8.83
C ASN A 39 10.11 18.23 7.47
N ASP A 40 9.40 19.35 7.49
CA ASP A 40 9.04 20.16 6.32
C ASP A 40 10.24 20.54 5.42
N LYS A 41 11.47 20.44 5.95
CA LYS A 41 12.70 20.74 5.20
C LYS A 41 13.10 19.62 4.24
N TYR A 42 12.74 18.38 4.52
CA TYR A 42 13.06 17.21 3.71
C TYR A 42 11.83 16.30 3.63
N PRO A 43 10.81 16.72 2.86
CA PRO A 43 9.59 15.92 2.69
C PRO A 43 9.95 14.52 2.19
N VAL A 44 9.41 13.50 2.84
CA VAL A 44 9.54 12.12 2.39
C VAL A 44 8.21 11.76 1.77
N LEU A 45 8.19 11.78 0.44
CA LEU A 45 7.01 11.36 -0.31
C LEU A 45 6.70 9.91 0.06
N THR A 46 5.53 9.73 0.65
CA THR A 46 5.07 8.45 1.17
C THR A 46 3.76 8.12 0.49
N MET A 47 3.68 6.91 -0.04
CA MET A 47 2.45 6.40 -0.65
C MET A 47 1.95 5.22 0.18
N TYR A 48 0.67 5.28 0.52
CA TYR A 48 -0.05 4.21 1.21
C TYR A 48 -1.04 3.58 0.24
N LEU A 49 -1.06 2.25 0.20
CA LEU A 49 -2.07 1.47 -0.49
C LEU A 49 -2.96 0.80 0.55
N PHE A 50 -4.25 1.04 0.46
CA PHE A 50 -5.24 0.34 1.28
C PHE A 50 -5.75 -0.83 0.46
N THR A 51 -5.53 -2.03 0.97
CA THR A 51 -5.71 -3.27 0.21
C THR A 51 -6.46 -4.31 1.01
N LEU A 52 -7.19 -5.20 0.33
CA LEU A 52 -7.62 -6.47 0.90
C LEU A 52 -6.72 -7.58 0.38
N HIS A 53 -5.93 -8.18 1.26
CA HIS A 53 -5.09 -9.33 0.98
C HIS A 53 -5.77 -10.57 1.54
N ASN A 54 -6.19 -11.49 0.66
CA ASN A 54 -7.02 -12.64 1.04
C ASN A 54 -8.26 -12.24 1.87
N GLY A 55 -8.91 -11.14 1.48
CA GLY A 55 -10.08 -10.57 2.16
C GLY A 55 -9.78 -9.87 3.50
N LYS A 56 -8.52 -9.81 3.93
CA LYS A 56 -8.12 -9.12 5.17
C LYS A 56 -7.58 -7.72 4.86
N PRO A 57 -7.99 -6.69 5.62
CA PRO A 57 -7.49 -5.34 5.44
C PRO A 57 -6.00 -5.27 5.76
N GLU A 58 -5.22 -4.75 4.82
CA GLU A 58 -3.79 -4.50 4.95
C GLU A 58 -3.46 -3.14 4.32
N VAL A 59 -2.66 -2.33 5.03
CA VAL A 59 -2.19 -1.05 4.53
C VAL A 59 -0.71 -1.19 4.21
N LEU A 60 -0.36 -1.10 2.94
CA LEU A 60 1.01 -1.14 2.47
C LEU A 60 1.56 0.29 2.34
N VAL A 61 2.86 0.46 2.52
CA VAL A 61 3.54 1.75 2.43
C VAL A 61 4.83 1.64 1.60
N THR A 62 5.10 2.67 0.81
CA THR A 62 6.40 2.87 0.17
C THR A 62 6.88 4.31 0.33
N GLN A 63 8.19 4.44 0.50
CA GLN A 63 8.94 5.71 0.48
C GLN A 63 10.10 5.62 -0.53
N GLN A 64 10.03 4.65 -1.45
CA GLN A 64 11.06 4.43 -2.44
C GLN A 64 11.20 5.68 -3.32
N ASN A 65 12.41 6.25 -3.34
CA ASN A 65 12.73 7.48 -4.08
C ASN A 65 13.77 7.26 -5.20
N GLN A 66 14.24 6.02 -5.37
CA GLN A 66 15.14 5.60 -6.44
C GLN A 66 14.60 4.34 -7.11
N GLY A 67 14.95 4.14 -8.38
CA GLY A 67 14.68 2.88 -9.07
C GLY A 67 15.57 1.74 -8.55
N ASN A 68 15.32 0.53 -9.04
CA ASN A 68 16.13 -0.67 -8.79
C ASN A 68 16.31 -1.45 -10.12
N PRO A 69 17.29 -2.36 -10.22
CA PRO A 69 17.53 -3.17 -11.41
C PRO A 69 16.31 -3.98 -11.90
N GLU A 70 15.44 -4.39 -10.98
CA GLU A 70 14.24 -5.19 -11.22
C GLU A 70 13.08 -4.35 -11.77
N GLY A 71 13.15 -3.03 -11.63
CA GLY A 71 12.09 -2.10 -12.01
C GLY A 71 10.85 -2.16 -11.10
N TYR A 72 10.99 -2.70 -9.89
CA TYR A 72 9.89 -2.84 -8.94
C TYR A 72 9.62 -1.56 -8.14
N LEU A 73 8.38 -1.41 -7.69
CA LEU A 73 8.06 -0.51 -6.59
C LEU A 73 7.84 -1.35 -5.32
N TYR A 74 8.78 -1.26 -4.39
CA TYR A 74 8.74 -2.05 -3.16
C TYR A 74 7.83 -1.41 -2.12
N PHE A 75 6.95 -2.23 -1.58
CA PHE A 75 6.07 -1.92 -0.47
C PHE A 75 6.38 -2.83 0.72
N LYS A 76 5.94 -2.39 1.89
CA LYS A 76 5.88 -3.19 3.10
C LYS A 76 4.59 -2.88 3.87
N PRO A 77 4.15 -3.73 4.80
CA PRO A 77 3.09 -3.36 5.74
C PRO A 77 3.45 -2.07 6.49
N THR A 78 2.45 -1.22 6.72
CA THR A 78 2.66 0.03 7.47
C THR A 78 2.99 -0.25 8.94
N ASP A 79 4.00 0.44 9.46
CA ASP A 79 4.31 0.46 10.90
C ASP A 79 3.36 1.40 11.68
N TYR A 80 2.55 2.21 10.98
CA TYR A 80 1.62 3.16 11.59
C TYR A 80 0.34 2.46 12.07
N GLN A 81 0.36 2.03 13.33
CA GLN A 81 -0.74 1.26 13.94
C GLN A 81 -2.11 1.96 13.85
N ALA A 82 -2.16 3.30 13.91
CA ALA A 82 -3.41 4.04 13.77
C ALA A 82 -4.06 3.86 12.39
N LEU A 83 -3.26 3.83 11.32
CA LEU A 83 -3.75 3.60 9.96
C LEU A 83 -4.22 2.16 9.79
N ALA A 84 -3.40 1.19 10.22
CA ALA A 84 -3.74 -0.23 10.12
C ALA A 84 -5.02 -0.57 10.89
N SER A 85 -5.11 -0.15 12.17
CA SER A 85 -6.29 -0.39 13.01
C SER A 85 -7.52 0.38 12.53
N GLY A 86 -7.34 1.62 12.07
CA GLY A 86 -8.44 2.44 11.54
C GLY A 86 -9.06 1.80 10.31
N PHE A 87 -8.24 1.38 9.35
CA PHE A 87 -8.74 0.69 8.15
C PHE A 87 -9.37 -0.66 8.48
N THR A 88 -8.75 -1.45 9.36
CA THR A 88 -9.33 -2.70 9.85
C THR A 88 -10.72 -2.49 10.46
N SER A 89 -10.90 -1.41 11.21
CA SER A 89 -12.19 -1.06 11.82
C SER A 89 -13.23 -0.72 10.77
N ILE A 90 -12.87 0.06 9.74
CA ILE A 90 -13.77 0.43 8.62
C ILE A 90 -14.25 -0.81 7.86
N VAL A 91 -13.34 -1.75 7.55
CA VAL A 91 -13.69 -2.94 6.76
C VAL A 91 -14.54 -3.92 7.57
N ASN A 92 -14.26 -4.09 8.86
CA ASN A 92 -14.93 -5.10 9.70
C ASN A 92 -16.24 -4.64 10.37
N HIS A 93 -16.56 -3.33 10.34
CA HIS A 93 -17.78 -2.78 10.94
C HIS A 93 -18.81 -2.30 9.91
N ASN A 94 -18.67 -2.72 8.66
CA ASN A 94 -19.68 -2.61 7.60
C ASN A 94 -20.32 -3.97 7.31
#